data_AF-A0A0M6XWH8-F1
#
_entry.id   AF-A0A0M6XWH8-F1
#
_cell.length_a   1.000
_cell.length_b   1.000
_cell.length_c   1.000
_cell.angle_alpha   90.00
_cell.angle_beta   90.00
_cell.angle_gamma   90.00
#
_symmetry.space_group_name_H-M   'P 1'
#
loop_
_entity.id
_entity.type
_entity.pdbx_description
1 polymer ?
#
loop_
_entity_poly.entity_id
_entity_poly.type
_entity_poly.pdbx_seq_one_letter_code
_entity_poly.pdbx_strand_id
1 'polypeptide(L)'
;MRTFAQFEIIGRVGKHKDVGGTLRVSIAAEYGRKDDRGDFQSKPYWNEVTIFNENVAKWVRENTQPGDVVRAFGTVRQTQWENKEGGTEYGITMAAEDFDNFSQDERRRQARKGDQDQ
;
A
#
# COMPACT_ATOMS: atom_id res chain seq x y z
N MET A 1 -0.06 -17.52 24.95
CA MET A 1 -0.01 -17.81 23.49
C MET A 1 -0.37 -16.52 22.76
N ARG A 2 0.38 -16.13 21.71
CA ARG A 2 0.10 -14.90 20.95
C ARG A 2 -0.56 -15.28 19.63
N THR A 3 -1.78 -14.83 19.40
CA THR A 3 -2.50 -14.99 18.12
C THR A 3 -2.35 -13.73 17.27
N PHE A 4 -2.56 -13.84 15.95
CA PHE A 4 -2.45 -12.72 15.03
C PHE A 4 -3.37 -12.89 13.82
N ALA A 5 -3.78 -11.77 13.23
CA ALA A 5 -4.44 -11.67 11.93
C ALA A 5 -3.70 -10.60 11.12
N GLN A 6 -3.08 -10.99 10.03
CA GLN A 6 -2.13 -10.16 9.29
C GLN A 6 -2.45 -10.12 7.80
N PHE A 7 -1.90 -9.11 7.12
CA PHE A 7 -1.89 -9.01 5.67
C PHE A 7 -0.50 -8.62 5.17
N GLU A 8 -0.24 -8.95 3.90
CA GLU A 8 0.90 -8.45 3.15
C GLU A 8 0.44 -8.12 1.73
N ILE A 9 0.80 -6.94 1.24
CA ILE A 9 0.51 -6.53 -0.14
C ILE A 9 1.82 -6.08 -0.77
N ILE A 10 2.19 -6.73 -1.88
CA ILE A 10 3.20 -6.21 -2.80
C ILE A 10 2.46 -5.72 -4.04
N GLY A 11 2.62 -4.44 -4.36
CA GLY A 11 1.84 -3.82 -5.43
C GLY A 11 2.31 -2.43 -5.76
N ARG A 12 1.55 -1.73 -6.62
CA ARG A 12 1.87 -0.37 -7.04
C ARG A 12 1.07 0.67 -6.27
N VAL A 13 1.74 1.72 -5.80
CA VAL A 13 1.08 2.87 -5.19
C VAL A 13 0.17 3.54 -6.22
N GLY A 14 -1.09 3.77 -5.86
CA GLY A 14 -2.03 4.60 -6.61
C GLY A 14 -2.02 6.04 -6.13
N LYS A 15 -2.33 6.25 -4.85
CA LYS A 15 -2.41 7.59 -4.24
C LYS A 15 -2.27 7.55 -2.73
N HIS A 16 -1.89 8.70 -2.18
CA HIS A 16 -1.92 9.02 -0.76
C HIS A 16 -3.17 9.83 -0.42
N LYS A 17 -3.72 9.65 0.77
CA LYS A 17 -4.82 10.43 1.29
C LYS A 17 -4.72 10.58 2.80
N ASP A 18 -4.63 11.82 3.28
CA ASP A 18 -4.76 12.10 4.70
C ASP A 18 -6.25 12.04 5.12
N VAL A 19 -6.54 11.29 6.18
CA VAL A 19 -7.88 11.14 6.74
C VAL A 19 -7.78 11.26 8.26
N GLY A 20 -8.23 12.40 8.79
CA GLY A 20 -7.99 12.73 10.20
C GLY A 20 -6.49 12.75 10.50
N GLY A 21 -6.07 12.07 11.57
CA GLY A 21 -4.65 11.90 11.93
C GLY A 21 -3.98 10.67 11.32
N THR A 22 -4.49 10.13 10.20
CA THR A 22 -3.95 8.91 9.57
C THR A 22 -3.65 9.14 8.10
N LEU A 23 -2.66 8.41 7.60
CA LEU A 23 -2.36 8.33 6.17
C LEU A 23 -2.99 7.07 5.59
N ARG A 24 -3.72 7.19 4.49
CA ARG A 24 -4.21 6.05 3.71
C ARG A 24 -3.51 5.97 2.37
N VAL A 25 -3.16 4.75 1.97
CA VAL A 25 -2.46 4.47 0.72
C VAL A 25 -3.25 3.45 -0.09
N SER A 26 -3.55 3.81 -1.34
CA SER A 26 -4.13 2.88 -2.31
C SER A 26 -3.02 2.07 -2.95
N ILE A 27 -3.10 0.74 -2.92
CA ILE A 27 -2.12 -0.18 -3.52
C ILE A 27 -2.84 -1.13 -4.47
N ALA A 28 -2.38 -1.18 -5.73
CA ALA A 28 -2.86 -2.13 -6.72
C ALA A 28 -1.97 -3.37 -6.74
N ALA A 29 -2.55 -4.53 -6.43
CA ALA A 29 -1.94 -5.82 -6.71
C ALA A 29 -2.44 -6.31 -8.08
N GLU A 30 -1.54 -6.52 -9.03
CA GLU A 30 -1.85 -6.91 -10.42
C GLU A 30 -1.85 -8.44 -10.54
N TYR A 31 -2.97 -8.99 -11.01
CA TYR A 31 -3.17 -10.42 -11.24
C TYR A 31 -3.52 -10.73 -12.70
N GLY A 32 -3.14 -9.83 -13.59
CA GLY A 32 -3.39 -9.97 -15.01
C GLY A 32 -2.80 -11.25 -15.59
N ARG A 33 -3.48 -11.79 -16.59
CA ARG A 33 -3.12 -13.05 -17.25
C ARG A 33 -3.39 -12.96 -18.74
N LYS A 34 -2.69 -13.78 -19.52
CA LYS A 34 -3.02 -13.95 -20.93
C LYS A 34 -4.36 -14.67 -21.06
N ASP A 35 -5.19 -14.21 -21.99
CA ASP A 35 -6.40 -14.92 -22.39
C ASP A 35 -6.09 -15.98 -23.48
N ASP A 36 -7.14 -16.66 -23.94
CA ASP A 36 -7.04 -17.74 -24.94
C ASP A 36 -6.59 -17.23 -26.33
N ARG A 37 -6.58 -15.92 -26.55
CA ARG A 37 -6.09 -15.27 -27.79
C ARG A 37 -4.63 -14.81 -27.66
N GLY A 38 -4.05 -14.96 -26.47
CA GLY A 38 -2.68 -14.55 -26.16
C GLY A 38 -2.54 -13.10 -25.69
N ASP A 39 -3.65 -12.35 -25.60
CA ASP A 39 -3.67 -10.96 -25.15
C ASP A 39 -3.58 -10.88 -23.63
N PHE A 40 -2.72 -10.00 -23.10
CA PHE A 40 -2.60 -9.80 -21.66
C PHE A 40 -3.76 -8.96 -21.14
N GLN A 41 -4.55 -9.54 -20.24
CA GLN A 41 -5.67 -8.87 -19.59
C GLN A 41 -5.24 -8.42 -18.19
N SER A 42 -5.19 -7.10 -17.96
CA SER A 42 -4.90 -6.50 -16.65
C SER A 42 -6.07 -6.75 -15.68
N LYS A 43 -5.75 -7.07 -14.43
CA LYS A 43 -6.69 -7.33 -13.35
C LYS A 43 -6.14 -6.78 -12.03
N PRO A 44 -6.16 -5.44 -11.84
CA PRO A 44 -5.68 -4.82 -10.62
C PRO A 44 -6.73 -4.93 -9.52
N TYR A 45 -6.31 -5.44 -8.36
CA TYR A 45 -7.08 -5.34 -7.13
C TYR A 45 -6.57 -4.19 -6.29
N TRP A 46 -7.42 -3.17 -6.16
CA TRP A 46 -7.14 -1.97 -5.38
C TRP A 46 -7.50 -2.20 -3.93
N ASN A 47 -6.52 -1.98 -3.06
CA ASN A 47 -6.62 -2.13 -1.62
C ASN A 47 -6.23 -0.82 -0.95
N GLU A 48 -6.96 -0.41 0.09
CA GLU A 48 -6.60 0.74 0.91
C GLU A 48 -5.99 0.25 2.23
N VAL A 49 -4.74 0.63 2.49
CA VAL A 49 -4.09 0.41 3.78
C VAL A 49 -4.07 1.71 4.58
N THR A 50 -4.29 1.62 5.89
CA THR A 50 -4.26 2.75 6.81
C THR A 50 -3.00 2.69 7.66
N ILE A 51 -2.26 3.79 7.73
CA ILE A 51 -1.05 3.94 8.53
C ILE A 51 -1.38 4.88 9.69
N PHE A 52 -1.32 4.32 10.91
CA PHE A 52 -1.60 5.06 12.15
C PHE A 52 -0.34 5.61 12.81
N ASN A 53 0.81 4.96 12.60
CA ASN A 53 2.08 5.40 13.16
C ASN A 53 2.63 6.56 12.33
N GLU A 54 2.73 7.75 12.93
CA GLU A 54 3.16 8.96 12.22
C GLU A 54 4.59 8.86 11.65
N ASN A 55 5.49 8.11 12.29
CA ASN A 55 6.83 7.92 11.76
C ASN A 55 6.81 7.15 10.44
N VAL A 56 5.98 6.10 10.36
CA VAL A 56 5.78 5.32 9.12
C VAL A 56 5.06 6.18 8.09
N ALA A 57 4.02 6.93 8.49
CA ALA A 57 3.29 7.80 7.58
C ALA A 57 4.19 8.88 6.97
N LYS A 58 5.01 9.55 7.78
CA LYS A 58 6.01 10.52 7.33
C LYS A 58 6.98 9.89 6.34
N TRP A 59 7.55 8.72 6.67
CA TRP A 59 8.44 8.01 5.76
C TRP A 59 7.76 7.71 4.42
N VAL A 60 6.53 7.19 4.43
CA VAL A 60 5.79 6.90 3.19
C VAL A 60 5.57 8.14 2.35
N ARG A 61 5.17 9.28 2.95
CA ARG A 61 4.98 10.55 2.21
C ARG A 61 6.27 11.01 1.51
N GLU A 62 7.41 10.87 2.18
CA GLU A 62 8.71 11.33 1.68
C GLU A 62 9.34 10.37 0.66
N ASN A 63 9.03 9.07 0.77
CA ASN A 63 9.80 8.03 0.09
C ASN A 63 9.01 7.27 -0.98
N THR A 64 7.71 7.54 -1.16
CA THR A 64 6.87 6.85 -2.14
C THR A 64 6.12 7.84 -3.05
N GLN A 65 5.83 7.40 -4.27
CA GLN A 65 5.03 8.14 -5.23
C GLN A 65 4.14 7.20 -6.05
N PRO A 66 3.09 7.70 -6.73
CA PRO A 66 2.28 6.89 -7.62
C PRO A 66 3.13 6.09 -8.63
N GLY A 67 2.78 4.82 -8.78
CA GLY A 67 3.48 3.86 -9.63
C GLY A 67 4.58 3.07 -8.94
N ASP A 68 5.10 3.50 -7.79
CA ASP A 68 6.14 2.76 -7.07
C ASP A 68 5.69 1.37 -6.66
N VAL A 69 6.56 0.37 -6.87
CA VAL A 69 6.40 -0.98 -6.32
C VAL A 69 6.80 -0.96 -4.86
N VAL A 70 5.84 -1.28 -4.00
CA VAL A 70 5.96 -1.21 -2.55
C VAL A 70 5.50 -2.51 -1.91
N ARG A 71 5.91 -2.71 -0.66
CA ARG A 71 5.38 -3.74 0.25
C ARG A 71 4.72 -3.05 1.43
N ALA A 72 3.48 -3.39 1.73
CA ALA A 72 2.79 -2.99 2.95
C ALA A 72 2.45 -4.23 3.77
N PHE A 73 2.83 -4.22 5.04
CA PHE A 73 2.58 -5.31 5.98
C PHE A 73 1.94 -4.79 7.26
N GLY A 74 1.06 -5.57 7.86
CA GLY A 74 0.48 -5.21 9.15
C GLY A 74 -0.68 -6.10 9.55
N THR A 75 -1.59 -5.55 10.33
CA THR A 75 -2.72 -6.28 10.91
C THR A 75 -4.02 -5.98 10.20
N VAL A 76 -4.88 -6.99 10.12
CA VAL A 76 -6.22 -6.86 9.54
C VAL A 76 -7.27 -7.09 10.62
N ARG A 77 -8.27 -6.21 10.67
CA ARG A 77 -9.37 -6.29 11.62
C ARG A 77 -10.66 -5.77 11.02
N GLN A 78 -11.78 -6.37 11.42
CA GLN A 78 -13.08 -5.78 11.18
C GLN A 78 -13.23 -4.53 12.05
N THR A 79 -13.71 -3.44 11.45
CA THR A 79 -14.04 -2.19 12.13
C THR A 79 -15.48 -1.83 11.86
N GLN A 80 -16.04 -1.00 12.73
CA GLN A 80 -17.39 -0.47 12.56
C GLN A 80 -17.41 1.03 12.84
N TRP A 81 -18.33 1.73 12.18
CA TRP A 81 -18.57 3.16 12.42
C TRP A 81 -20.06 3.47 12.27
N GLU A 82 -20.50 4.55 12.89
CA GLU A 82 -21.85 5.07 12.69
C GLU A 82 -21.92 5.76 11.33
N ASN A 83 -22.90 5.38 10.51
CA ASN A 83 -23.15 5.99 9.23
C ASN A 83 -24.00 7.27 9.39
N LYS A 84 -24.14 8.03 8.30
CA LYS A 84 -24.86 9.32 8.33
C LYS A 84 -26.36 9.17 8.65
N GLU A 85 -26.90 7.97 8.55
CA GLU A 85 -28.31 7.65 8.77
C GLU A 85 -28.56 7.08 10.18
N GLY A 86 -27.54 7.03 11.04
CA GLY A 86 -27.62 6.51 12.41
C GLY A 86 -27.52 4.98 12.52
N GLY A 87 -27.19 4.29 11.42
CA GLY A 87 -26.91 2.85 11.38
C GLY A 87 -25.44 2.52 11.62
N THR A 88 -25.13 1.26 11.96
CA THR A 88 -23.74 0.78 12.07
C THR A 88 -23.29 0.19 10.73
N GLU A 89 -22.20 0.73 10.17
CA GLU A 89 -21.50 0.13 9.03
C GLU A 89 -20.31 -0.69 9.51
N TYR A 90 -20.01 -1.77 8.79
CA TYR A 90 -18.86 -2.63 9.03
C TYR A 90 -17.91 -2.58 7.84
N GLY A 91 -16.61 -2.60 8.12
CA GLY A 91 -15.57 -2.68 7.10
C GLY A 91 -14.36 -3.48 7.58
N ILE A 92 -13.40 -3.64 6.70
CA ILE A 92 -12.09 -4.20 7.02
C ILE A 92 -11.08 -3.06 7.04
N THR A 93 -10.34 -2.94 8.15
CA THR A 93 -9.18 -2.06 8.23
C THR A 93 -7.91 -2.89 8.13
N MET A 94 -7.14 -2.63 7.08
CA MET A 94 -5.76 -3.08 6.94
C MET A 94 -4.86 -2.00 7.53
N ALA A 95 -4.45 -2.21 8.79
CA ALA A 95 -3.56 -1.30 9.51
C ALA A 95 -2.10 -1.65 9.16
N ALA A 96 -1.47 -0.86 8.30
CA ALA A 96 -0.08 -1.06 7.92
C ALA A 96 0.84 -0.59 9.07
N GLU A 97 1.70 -1.50 9.50
CA GLU A 97 2.70 -1.31 10.55
C GLU A 97 4.10 -1.14 9.97
N ASP A 98 4.33 -1.71 8.79
CA ASP A 98 5.60 -1.68 8.06
C ASP A 98 5.36 -1.39 6.57
N PHE A 99 6.30 -0.68 5.94
CA PHE A 99 6.18 -0.20 4.57
C PHE A 99 7.56 -0.06 3.90
N ASP A 100 7.76 -0.79 2.80
CA ASP A 100 8.99 -0.76 2.01
C ASP A 100 8.74 -0.24 0.60
N ASN A 101 9.74 0.40 -0.02
CA ASN A 101 9.67 0.87 -1.40
C ASN A 101 10.81 0.33 -2.26
N PHE A 102 10.53 -0.74 -3.00
CA PHE A 102 11.50 -1.37 -3.89
C PHE A 102 11.88 -0.47 -5.08
N SER A 103 10.96 0.38 -5.54
CA SER A 103 11.26 1.31 -6.65
C SER A 103 12.19 2.45 -6.22
N GLN A 104 12.08 2.91 -4.98
CA GLN A 104 13.02 3.90 -4.44
C GLN A 104 14.43 3.32 -4.32
N ASP A 105 14.56 2.10 -3.82
CA ASP A 105 15.86 1.45 -3.67
C ASP A 105 16.59 1.32 -5.00
N GLU A 106 15.86 0.93 -6.07
CA GLU A 106 16.40 0.88 -7.42
C GLU A 106 16.83 2.26 -7.92
N ARG A 107 16.02 3.31 -7.73
CA ARG A 107 16.41 4.69 -8.08
C ARG A 107 17.69 5.13 -7.36
N ARG A 108 17.80 4.84 -6.06
CA ARG A 108 18.99 5.19 -5.26
C ARG A 108 20.24 4.42 -5.72
N ARG A 109 20.10 3.15 -6.09
CA ARG A 109 21.18 2.32 -6.65
C ARG A 109 21.66 2.86 -7.99
N GLN A 110 20.76 3.28 -8.87
CA GLN A 110 21.10 3.86 -10.17
C GLN A 110 21.86 5.19 -10.02
N ALA A 111 21.39 6.09 -9.14
CA ALA A 111 22.07 7.37 -8.89
C ALA A 111 23.52 7.17 -8.41
N ARG A 112 23.75 6.24 -7.47
CA ARG A 112 25.10 5.94 -6.96
C ARG A 112 26.06 5.39 -8.01
N LYS A 113 25.57 4.68 -9.03
CA LYS A 113 26.41 4.20 -10.13
C LYS A 113 26.78 5.33 -11.09
N GLY A 114 25.82 6.21 -11.41
CA GLY A 114 26.07 7.37 -12.27
C GLY A 114 27.09 8.37 -11.72
N ASP A 115 27.26 8.45 -10.39
CA ASP A 115 28.26 9.27 -9.73
C ASP A 115 29.66 8.62 -9.69
N GLN A 116 29.78 7.30 -9.91
CA GLN A 116 31.05 6.58 -9.95
C GLN A 116 31.66 6.50 -11.35
N ASP A 117 30.83 6.66 -12.38
CA ASP A 117 31.23 6.63 -13.79
C ASP A 117 31.54 8.04 -14.37
N GLN A 118 31.54 9.08 -13.52
CA GLN A 118 31.94 10.46 -13.82
C GLN A 118 33.22 10.84 -13.07
#